data_AF-D8V3F6-F1
#
_entry.id   AF-D8V3F6-F1
#
_cell.length_a   1.000
_cell.length_b   1.000
_cell.length_c   1.000
_cell.angle_alpha   90.00
_cell.angle_beta   90.00
_cell.angle_gamma   90.00
#
_symmetry.space_group_name_H-M   'P 1'
#
loop_
_entity.id
_entity.type
_entity.pdbx_description
1 polymer ?
#
loop_
_entity_poly.entity_id
_entity_poly.type
_entity_poly.pdbx_seq_one_letter_code
_entity_poly.pdbx_strand_id
1 'polypeptide(L)'
;YKQYVLMVEDVVTFFINQLFVGYEVLNTFAFRITRNADLTIHEDGAEDLLIEIERFLKERKSGSAVRLEVDGRTAVREDIGWIMDQLEVKDDDVYFVDGPLDLTFLFGLVDHLSHKLSYLTYDKYTPQVPRSLGYNNIYQLALERDIFFHHPYESFEPIVDFIREAAEDPNTIAIKQTLYRVSKDSP
;
A
#
# COMPACT_ATOMS: atom_id res chain seq x y z
N TYR A 1 4.27 26.33 18.92
CA TYR A 1 4.17 26.87 17.56
C TYR A 1 3.01 26.20 16.84
N LYS A 2 2.17 26.95 16.12
CA LYS A 2 1.08 26.37 15.31
C LYS A 2 1.66 25.65 14.11
N GLN A 3 1.08 24.50 13.74
CA GLN A 3 1.39 23.81 12.49
C GLN A 3 0.25 24.03 11.51
N TYR A 4 0.59 24.31 10.26
CA TYR A 4 -0.36 24.46 9.17
C TYR A 4 -0.11 23.35 8.16
N VAL A 5 -1.18 22.67 7.76
CA VAL A 5 -1.16 21.64 6.73
C VAL A 5 -2.08 22.14 5.63
N LEU A 6 -1.60 22.09 4.41
CA LEU A 6 -2.34 22.47 3.21
C LEU A 6 -2.32 21.28 2.27
N MET A 7 -3.47 20.99 1.65
CA MET A 7 -3.52 19.96 0.64
C MET A 7 -2.93 20.47 -0.66
N VAL A 8 -2.29 19.58 -1.42
CA VAL A 8 -1.69 19.96 -2.70
C VAL A 8 -2.78 20.32 -3.70
N GLU A 9 -3.90 19.62 -3.68
CA GLU A 9 -5.07 19.93 -4.49
C GLU A 9 -5.60 21.35 -4.26
N ASP A 10 -5.58 21.85 -3.01
CA ASP A 10 -6.02 23.23 -2.71
C ASP A 10 -5.08 24.25 -3.36
N VAL A 11 -3.77 24.00 -3.32
CA VAL A 11 -2.76 24.85 -3.96
C VAL A 11 -2.92 24.86 -5.48
N VAL A 12 -3.07 23.68 -6.09
CA VAL A 12 -3.29 23.54 -7.53
C VAL A 12 -4.58 24.26 -7.95
N THR A 13 -5.65 24.06 -7.19
CA THR A 13 -6.95 24.69 -7.44
C THR A 13 -6.86 26.21 -7.35
N PHE A 14 -6.18 26.74 -6.32
CA PHE A 14 -6.00 28.17 -6.16
C PHE A 14 -5.23 28.82 -7.33
N PHE A 15 -4.23 28.12 -7.87
CA PHE A 15 -3.39 28.62 -8.96
C PHE A 15 -3.81 28.13 -10.36
N ILE A 16 -4.97 27.48 -10.48
CA ILE A 16 -5.41 26.83 -11.73
C ILE A 16 -5.45 27.78 -12.93
N ASN A 17 -5.82 29.04 -12.71
CA ASN A 17 -5.91 30.08 -13.74
C ASN A 17 -4.56 30.38 -14.40
N GLN A 18 -3.44 30.06 -13.76
CA GLN A 18 -2.11 30.20 -14.37
C GLN A 18 -1.83 29.11 -15.41
N LEU A 19 -2.51 27.96 -15.33
CA LEU A 19 -2.37 26.87 -16.29
C LEU A 19 -3.29 27.06 -17.52
N PHE A 20 -4.45 27.68 -17.33
CA PHE A 20 -5.46 27.87 -18.38
C PHE A 20 -5.51 29.33 -18.88
N VAL A 21 -4.37 29.84 -19.34
CA VAL A 21 -4.26 31.22 -19.85
C VAL A 21 -5.15 31.41 -21.08
N GLY A 22 -5.98 32.46 -21.07
CA GLY A 22 -6.92 32.77 -22.15
C GLY A 22 -8.26 32.06 -22.05
N TYR A 23 -8.47 31.26 -21.01
CA TYR A 23 -9.76 30.65 -20.69
C TYR A 23 -10.29 31.20 -19.36
N GLU A 24 -11.61 31.20 -19.21
CA GLU A 24 -12.27 31.42 -17.93
C GLU A 24 -12.53 30.05 -17.28
N VAL A 25 -11.92 29.81 -16.12
CA VAL A 25 -12.14 28.57 -15.37
C VAL A 25 -13.46 28.69 -14.62
N LEU A 26 -14.48 27.99 -15.11
CA LEU A 26 -15.84 28.03 -14.55
C LEU A 26 -15.98 27.22 -13.25
N ASN A 27 -15.32 26.06 -13.17
CA ASN A 27 -15.30 25.22 -11.99
C ASN A 27 -14.02 24.39 -11.90
N THR A 28 -13.68 23.96 -10.69
CA THR A 28 -12.58 23.06 -10.35
C THR A 28 -12.94 22.16 -9.19
N PHE A 29 -12.67 20.87 -9.33
CA PHE A 29 -12.90 19.88 -8.29
C PHE A 29 -11.91 18.73 -8.45
N ALA A 30 -11.56 18.10 -7.32
CA ALA A 30 -10.85 16.84 -7.34
C ALA A 30 -11.83 15.69 -7.63
N PHE A 31 -11.31 14.63 -8.27
CA PHE A 31 -12.01 13.35 -8.38
C PHE A 31 -11.01 12.20 -8.26
N ARG A 32 -11.49 11.03 -7.85
CA ARG A 32 -10.72 9.81 -7.67
C ARG A 32 -11.45 8.64 -8.33
N ILE A 33 -10.72 7.83 -9.05
CA ILE A 33 -11.25 6.64 -9.73
C ILE A 33 -10.70 5.40 -9.02
N THR A 34 -11.60 4.47 -8.68
CA THR A 34 -11.22 3.11 -8.30
C THR A 34 -11.55 2.16 -9.45
N ARG A 35 -10.59 1.31 -9.82
CA ARG A 35 -10.74 0.30 -10.88
C ARG A 35 -10.66 -1.09 -10.27
N ASN A 36 -11.41 -2.02 -10.86
CA ASN A 36 -11.27 -3.42 -10.50
C ASN A 36 -9.85 -3.90 -10.75
N ALA A 37 -9.37 -4.75 -9.85
CA ALA A 37 -8.07 -5.41 -9.95
C ALA A 37 -8.20 -6.83 -10.51
N ASP A 38 -9.33 -7.18 -11.15
CA ASP A 38 -9.56 -8.55 -11.64
C ASP A 38 -8.48 -8.94 -12.63
N LEU A 39 -7.68 -9.91 -12.21
CA LEU A 39 -6.64 -10.58 -12.98
C LEU A 39 -7.20 -11.94 -13.37
N THR A 40 -7.57 -12.12 -14.64
CA THR A 40 -7.72 -13.48 -15.18
C THR A 40 -6.33 -14.05 -15.41
N ILE A 41 -5.80 -14.76 -14.41
CA ILE A 41 -4.56 -15.54 -14.55
C ILE A 41 -4.95 -16.83 -15.28
N HIS A 42 -4.56 -16.95 -16.55
CA HIS A 42 -4.63 -18.21 -17.26
C HIS A 42 -3.44 -19.07 -16.82
N GLU A 43 -3.65 -19.96 -15.84
CA GLU A 43 -2.60 -20.86 -15.31
C GLU A 43 -2.17 -21.95 -16.30
N ASP A 44 -2.83 -22.06 -17.45
CA ASP A 44 -2.54 -23.12 -18.43
C ASP A 44 -1.34 -22.76 -19.32
N GLY A 45 -0.13 -23.07 -18.83
CA GLY A 45 1.04 -23.30 -19.70
C GLY A 45 2.28 -22.43 -19.50
N ALA A 46 2.41 -21.70 -18.40
CA ALA A 46 3.57 -20.83 -18.18
C ALA A 46 4.75 -21.58 -17.52
N GLU A 47 5.81 -21.83 -18.29
CA GLU A 47 7.10 -22.32 -17.77
C GLU A 47 7.81 -21.26 -16.90
N ASP A 48 7.32 -20.02 -16.87
CA ASP A 48 7.87 -18.93 -16.06
C ASP A 48 6.79 -17.94 -15.56
N LEU A 49 6.02 -18.39 -14.57
CA LEU A 49 4.94 -17.64 -13.91
C LEU A 49 5.37 -16.24 -13.44
N LEU A 50 6.64 -16.06 -13.05
CA LEU A 50 7.20 -14.78 -12.59
C LEU A 50 7.22 -13.72 -13.69
N ILE A 51 7.61 -14.09 -14.91
CA ILE A 51 7.63 -13.17 -16.06
C ILE A 51 6.21 -12.73 -16.41
N GLU A 52 5.24 -13.64 -16.29
CA GLU A 52 3.84 -13.33 -16.54
C GLU A 52 3.26 -12.39 -15.48
N ILE A 53 3.54 -12.63 -14.20
CA ILE A 53 3.17 -11.72 -13.10
C ILE A 53 3.75 -10.32 -13.33
N GLU A 54 5.03 -10.19 -13.72
CA GLU A 54 5.64 -8.89 -14.02
C GLU A 54 5.00 -8.18 -15.22
N ARG A 55 4.65 -8.93 -16.28
CA ARG A 55 3.95 -8.39 -17.44
C ARG A 55 2.55 -7.90 -17.07
N PHE A 56 1.80 -8.68 -16.30
CA PHE A 56 0.44 -8.32 -15.86
C PHE A 56 0.42 -7.16 -14.86
N LEU A 57 1.43 -7.03 -14.00
CA LEU A 57 1.58 -5.85 -13.13
C LEU A 57 1.73 -4.54 -13.93
N LYS A 58 2.26 -4.59 -15.17
CA LYS A 58 2.31 -3.43 -16.08
C LYS A 58 0.96 -3.16 -16.77
N GLU A 59 0.17 -4.19 -17.05
CA GLU A 59 -1.17 -4.10 -17.68
C GLU A 59 -2.29 -3.73 -16.69
N ARG A 60 -2.00 -3.75 -15.38
CA ARG A 60 -2.86 -3.34 -14.24
C ARG A 60 -3.59 -2.01 -14.40
N LYS A 61 -3.21 -1.18 -15.39
CA LYS A 61 -3.86 0.09 -15.73
C LYS A 61 -5.21 -0.05 -16.46
N SER A 62 -5.66 -1.26 -16.85
CA SER A 62 -6.82 -1.44 -17.75
C SER A 62 -8.08 -2.06 -17.12
N GLY A 63 -8.20 -2.16 -15.79
CA GLY A 63 -9.44 -2.62 -15.16
C GLY A 63 -10.60 -1.63 -15.34
N SER A 64 -11.84 -2.12 -15.47
CA SER A 64 -13.03 -1.26 -15.54
C SER A 64 -13.13 -0.37 -14.30
N ALA A 65 -13.53 0.89 -14.49
CA ALA A 65 -13.83 1.78 -13.37
C ALA A 65 -15.08 1.27 -12.65
N VAL A 66 -14.98 1.18 -11.33
CA VAL A 66 -16.07 0.67 -10.47
C VAL A 66 -16.49 1.67 -9.41
N ARG A 67 -15.76 2.77 -9.29
CA ARG A 67 -16.14 3.86 -8.40
C ARG A 67 -15.54 5.17 -8.89
N LEU A 68 -16.37 6.21 -8.90
CA LEU A 68 -15.96 7.58 -9.09
C LEU A 68 -16.29 8.37 -7.82
N GLU A 69 -15.27 8.84 -7.12
CA GLU A 69 -15.41 9.72 -5.97
C GLU A 69 -15.11 11.15 -6.42
N VAL A 70 -15.92 12.12 -6.01
CA VAL A 70 -15.83 13.51 -6.46
C VAL A 70 -15.96 14.44 -5.25
N ASP A 71 -15.21 15.55 -5.24
CA ASP A 71 -15.32 16.56 -4.20
C ASP A 71 -16.69 17.25 -4.26
N GLY A 72 -17.59 16.88 -3.33
CA GLY A 72 -18.95 17.38 -3.26
C GLY A 72 -19.10 18.80 -2.71
N ARG A 73 -17.98 19.42 -2.31
CA ARG A 73 -17.98 20.82 -1.85
C ARG A 73 -17.99 21.80 -3.03
N THR A 74 -17.50 21.37 -4.19
CA THR A 74 -17.37 22.22 -5.38
C THR A 74 -17.98 21.61 -6.65
N ALA A 75 -17.99 20.29 -6.80
CA ALA A 75 -18.58 19.65 -7.97
C ALA A 75 -20.11 19.59 -7.89
N VAL A 76 -20.78 19.85 -9.01
CA VAL A 76 -22.20 19.51 -9.20
C VAL A 76 -22.37 18.35 -10.16
N ARG A 77 -23.58 17.78 -10.22
CA ARG A 77 -23.83 16.56 -11.01
C ARG A 77 -23.60 16.77 -12.51
N GLU A 78 -23.88 17.97 -12.98
CA GLU A 78 -23.71 18.38 -14.37
C GLU A 78 -22.23 18.38 -14.79
N ASP A 79 -21.32 18.66 -13.86
CA ASP A 79 -19.88 18.74 -14.15
C ASP A 79 -19.25 17.38 -14.46
N ILE A 80 -19.85 16.30 -13.97
CA ILE A 80 -19.25 14.95 -14.00
C ILE A 80 -19.80 14.06 -15.10
N GLY A 81 -20.85 14.48 -15.82
CA GLY A 81 -21.50 13.65 -16.84
C GLY A 81 -20.52 13.13 -17.90
N TRP A 82 -19.66 14.00 -18.41
CA TRP A 82 -18.61 13.60 -19.36
C TRP A 82 -17.61 12.61 -18.75
N ILE A 83 -17.24 12.77 -17.48
CA ILE A 83 -16.34 11.84 -16.78
C ILE A 83 -17.00 10.47 -16.63
N MET A 84 -18.29 10.44 -16.29
CA MET A 84 -19.07 9.21 -16.18
C MET A 84 -19.14 8.47 -17.51
N ASP A 85 -19.43 9.17 -18.60
CA ASP A 85 -19.48 8.61 -19.95
C ASP A 85 -18.13 8.04 -20.38
N GLN A 86 -17.02 8.75 -20.12
CA GLN A 86 -15.67 8.26 -20.46
C GLN A 86 -15.22 7.06 -19.63
N LEU A 87 -15.72 6.93 -18.40
CA LEU A 87 -15.36 5.83 -17.50
C LEU A 87 -16.35 4.67 -17.55
N GLU A 88 -17.46 4.83 -18.27
CA GLU A 88 -18.58 3.87 -18.34
C GLU A 88 -19.14 3.51 -16.95
N VAL A 89 -19.10 4.47 -16.01
CA VAL A 89 -19.62 4.30 -14.64
C VAL A 89 -21.06 4.77 -14.55
N LYS A 90 -21.87 4.09 -13.75
CA LYS A 90 -23.28 4.44 -13.52
C LYS A 90 -23.39 5.37 -12.31
N ASP A 91 -24.54 6.02 -12.19
CA ASP A 91 -24.89 6.89 -11.05
C ASP A 91 -24.64 6.22 -9.69
N ASP A 92 -24.98 4.93 -9.58
CA ASP A 92 -24.83 4.15 -8.35
C ASP A 92 -23.34 3.93 -7.96
N ASP A 93 -22.42 4.15 -8.90
CA ASP A 93 -20.97 4.05 -8.70
C ASP A 93 -20.33 5.42 -8.41
N VAL A 94 -21.12 6.49 -8.33
CA VAL A 94 -20.65 7.87 -8.12
C VAL A 94 -20.92 8.33 -6.69
N TYR A 95 -19.88 8.86 -6.04
CA TYR A 95 -19.91 9.29 -4.65
C TYR A 95 -19.42 10.73 -4.54
N PHE A 96 -20.31 11.62 -4.10
CA PHE A 96 -19.94 12.98 -3.71
C PHE A 96 -19.47 12.96 -2.24
N VAL A 97 -18.23 13.36 -2.03
CA VAL A 97 -17.57 13.32 -0.72
C VAL A 97 -17.38 14.72 -0.18
N ASP A 98 -17.80 14.96 1.06
CA ASP A 98 -17.54 16.20 1.79
C ASP A 98 -16.19 16.10 2.53
N GLY A 99 -15.09 16.31 1.80
CA GLY A 99 -13.73 16.25 2.34
C GLY A 99 -12.70 15.66 1.36
N PRO A 100 -11.48 15.37 1.85
CA PRO A 100 -10.43 14.79 1.02
C PRO A 100 -10.82 13.40 0.49
N LEU A 101 -10.60 13.18 -0.82
CA LEU A 101 -10.97 11.94 -1.50
C LEU A 101 -10.04 10.76 -1.19
N ASP A 102 -8.81 11.05 -0.78
CA ASP A 102 -7.86 10.03 -0.37
C ASP A 102 -7.34 10.32 1.01
N LEU A 103 -7.71 9.51 2.00
CA LEU A 103 -7.24 9.66 3.37
C LEU A 103 -5.91 8.94 3.64
N THR A 104 -5.31 8.30 2.63
CA THR A 104 -4.01 7.62 2.81
C THR A 104 -2.89 8.59 3.18
N PHE A 105 -2.97 9.87 2.82
CA PHE A 105 -2.00 10.88 3.25
C PHE A 105 -1.91 11.01 4.77
N LEU A 106 -2.97 10.64 5.52
CA LEU A 106 -2.97 10.72 6.98
C LEU A 106 -1.88 9.85 7.59
N PHE A 107 -1.53 8.71 6.99
CA PHE A 107 -0.42 7.89 7.48
C PHE A 107 0.92 8.66 7.44
N GLY A 108 1.23 9.29 6.30
CA GLY A 108 2.44 10.10 6.17
C GLY A 108 2.39 11.38 7.01
N LEU A 109 1.22 11.98 7.16
CA LEU A 109 1.03 13.14 8.04
C LEU A 109 1.28 12.79 9.50
N VAL A 110 0.72 11.69 10.00
CA VAL A 110 0.93 11.22 11.37
C VAL A 110 2.41 10.93 11.60
N ASP A 111 3.07 10.25 10.67
CA ASP A 111 4.50 9.97 10.74
C ASP A 111 5.34 11.27 10.85
N HIS A 112 5.07 12.25 9.98
CA HIS A 112 5.75 13.55 10.02
C HIS A 112 5.52 14.31 11.33
N LEU A 113 4.30 14.28 11.85
CA LEU A 113 3.93 14.99 13.07
C LEU A 113 4.40 14.28 14.34
N SER A 114 4.59 12.96 14.30
CA SER A 114 4.96 12.13 15.45
C SER A 114 6.22 12.62 16.17
N HIS A 115 7.19 13.14 15.43
CA HIS A 115 8.42 13.71 15.98
C HIS A 115 8.19 14.91 16.92
N LYS A 116 7.18 15.73 16.63
CA LYS A 116 6.87 16.95 17.41
C LYS A 116 5.69 16.76 18.38
N LEU A 117 4.81 15.81 18.08
CA LEU A 117 3.59 15.52 18.83
C LEU A 117 3.58 14.08 19.35
N SER A 118 4.73 13.61 19.84
CA SER A 118 4.91 12.22 20.29
C SER A 118 3.94 11.81 21.41
N TYR A 119 3.48 12.78 22.22
CA TYR A 119 2.46 12.55 23.26
C TYR A 119 1.06 12.23 22.71
N LEU A 120 0.83 12.38 21.39
CA LEU A 120 -0.39 11.97 20.69
C LEU A 120 -0.23 10.64 19.95
N THR A 121 0.95 10.01 20.05
CA THR A 121 1.26 8.74 19.38
C THR A 121 1.51 7.64 20.38
N TYR A 122 1.35 6.39 19.96
CA TYR A 122 1.76 5.24 20.77
C TYR A 122 3.28 5.17 20.85
N ASP A 123 3.79 4.71 21.99
CA ASP A 123 5.20 4.39 22.12
C ASP A 123 5.60 3.29 21.14
N LYS A 124 6.74 3.47 20.48
CA LYS A 124 7.27 2.45 19.57
C LYS A 124 7.61 1.19 20.37
N TYR A 125 7.00 0.07 20.00
CA TYR A 125 7.38 -1.23 20.52
C TYR A 125 8.52 -1.82 19.69
N THR A 126 9.61 -2.18 20.34
CA THR A 126 10.72 -2.92 19.70
C THR A 126 10.53 -4.41 19.98
N PRO A 127 10.33 -5.25 18.95
CA PRO A 127 10.21 -6.69 19.13
C PRO A 127 11.42 -7.27 19.84
N GLN A 128 11.18 -8.18 20.79
CA GLN A 128 12.25 -8.80 21.59
C GLN A 128 12.62 -10.16 21.00
N VAL A 129 13.85 -10.63 21.23
CA VAL A 129 14.17 -12.03 20.90
C VAL A 129 13.32 -12.96 21.80
N PRO A 130 12.69 -14.01 21.25
CA PRO A 130 11.93 -14.94 22.06
C PRO A 130 12.75 -15.50 23.21
N ARG A 131 12.23 -15.40 24.44
CA ARG A 131 12.92 -15.94 25.62
C ARG A 131 13.14 -17.44 25.55
N SER A 132 12.28 -18.14 24.80
CA SER A 132 12.38 -19.57 24.52
C SER A 132 13.66 -19.96 23.77
N LEU A 133 14.29 -19.04 23.03
CA LEU A 133 15.54 -19.29 22.31
C LEU A 133 16.77 -19.24 23.23
N GLY A 134 16.76 -18.38 24.26
CA GLY A 134 17.93 -18.16 25.10
C GLY A 134 19.14 -17.70 24.28
N TYR A 135 20.24 -18.45 24.34
CA TYR A 135 21.47 -18.24 23.54
C TYR A 135 21.70 -19.36 22.51
N ASN A 136 20.69 -20.21 22.27
CA ASN A 136 20.85 -21.40 21.44
C ASN A 136 20.43 -21.12 20.00
N ASN A 137 21.04 -21.86 19.07
CA ASN A 137 20.62 -21.89 17.66
C ASN A 137 19.26 -22.59 17.54
N ILE A 138 18.37 -22.03 16.71
CA ILE A 138 17.04 -22.57 16.39
C ILE A 138 17.09 -24.03 15.96
N TYR A 139 18.06 -24.40 15.12
CA TYR A 139 18.22 -25.77 14.64
C TYR A 139 18.37 -26.77 15.79
N GLN A 140 19.27 -26.49 16.73
CA GLN A 140 19.51 -27.38 17.87
C GLN A 140 18.29 -27.48 18.79
N LEU A 141 17.63 -26.34 19.05
CA LEU A 141 16.41 -26.33 19.87
C LEU A 141 15.26 -27.10 19.21
N ALA A 142 15.13 -27.01 17.88
CA ALA A 142 14.07 -27.65 17.13
C ALA A 142 14.17 -29.18 17.12
N LEU A 143 15.38 -29.74 17.34
CA LEU A 143 15.57 -31.18 17.53
C LEU A 143 15.02 -31.68 18.88
N GLU A 144 14.96 -30.80 19.88
CA GLU A 144 14.55 -31.16 21.24
C GLU A 144 13.08 -30.85 21.51
N ARG A 145 12.53 -29.80 20.90
CA ARG A 145 11.16 -29.32 21.17
C ARG A 145 10.64 -28.39 20.07
N ASP A 146 9.32 -28.21 20.07
CA ASP A 146 8.67 -27.18 19.26
C ASP A 146 9.06 -25.77 19.74
N ILE A 147 9.24 -24.87 18.78
CA ILE A 147 9.56 -23.45 19.01
C ILE A 147 8.41 -22.60 18.46
N PHE A 148 7.89 -21.72 19.32
CA PHE A 148 6.83 -20.78 18.96
C PHE A 148 7.39 -19.36 18.92
N PHE A 149 6.97 -18.58 17.91
CA PHE A 149 7.26 -17.16 17.76
C PHE A 149 5.95 -16.37 17.79
N HIS A 150 5.86 -15.38 18.67
CA HIS A 150 4.69 -14.53 18.81
C HIS A 150 4.90 -13.14 18.17
N HIS A 151 4.66 -13.04 16.87
CA HIS A 151 4.72 -11.75 16.17
C HIS A 151 3.46 -10.90 16.42
N PRO A 152 3.58 -9.55 16.49
CA PRO A 152 4.78 -8.74 16.28
C PRO A 152 5.61 -8.50 17.56
N TYR A 153 5.33 -9.21 18.66
CA TYR A 153 6.01 -8.99 19.94
C TYR A 153 7.44 -9.53 19.96
N GLU A 154 7.66 -10.63 19.25
CA GLU A 154 8.96 -11.26 19.09
C GLU A 154 9.58 -10.94 17.73
N SER A 155 10.90 -10.79 17.69
CA SER A 155 11.67 -10.47 16.49
C SER A 155 11.60 -11.61 15.46
N PHE A 156 11.52 -11.23 14.18
CA PHE A 156 11.64 -12.16 13.05
C PHE A 156 13.10 -12.47 12.70
N GLU A 157 14.06 -11.69 13.21
CA GLU A 157 15.49 -11.84 12.91
C GLU A 157 16.03 -13.26 13.12
N PRO A 158 15.68 -13.98 14.21
CA PRO A 158 16.17 -15.34 14.39
C PRO A 158 15.76 -16.29 13.26
N ILE A 159 14.59 -16.09 12.65
CA ILE A 159 14.14 -16.91 11.51
C ILE A 159 15.00 -16.61 10.28
N VAL A 160 15.36 -15.35 10.06
CA VAL A 160 16.28 -14.94 8.98
C VAL A 160 17.66 -15.56 9.20
N ASP A 161 18.20 -15.47 10.42
CA ASP A 161 19.49 -16.07 10.77
C ASP A 161 19.48 -17.58 10.59
N PHE A 162 18.40 -18.27 10.99
CA PHE A 162 18.25 -19.71 10.79
C PHE A 162 18.30 -20.11 9.31
N ILE A 163 17.62 -19.34 8.44
CA ILE A 163 17.67 -19.59 6.98
C ILE A 163 19.08 -19.30 6.43
N ARG A 164 19.73 -18.23 6.89
CA ARG A 164 21.07 -17.84 6.47
C ARG A 164 22.11 -18.90 6.85
N GLU A 165 22.07 -19.38 8.09
CA GLU A 165 22.91 -20.48 8.57
C GLU A 165 22.67 -21.77 7.78
N ALA A 166 21.40 -22.12 7.55
CA ALA A 166 21.06 -23.29 6.75
C ALA A 166 21.60 -23.19 5.32
N ALA A 167 21.65 -22.00 4.74
CA ALA A 167 22.19 -21.77 3.40
C ALA A 167 23.72 -21.93 3.32
N GLU A 168 24.44 -21.70 4.43
CA GLU A 168 25.89 -21.85 4.52
C GLU A 168 26.36 -23.23 5.04
N ASP A 169 25.47 -24.00 5.68
CA ASP A 169 25.79 -25.32 6.24
C ASP A 169 25.99 -26.38 5.14
N PRO A 170 27.18 -27.02 5.03
CA PRO A 170 27.44 -28.07 4.04
C PRO A 170 26.57 -29.32 4.22
N ASN A 171 25.91 -29.50 5.36
CA ASN A 171 25.00 -30.60 5.62
C ASN A 171 23.56 -30.31 5.18
N THR A 172 23.22 -29.08 4.82
CA THR A 172 21.90 -28.73 4.29
C THR A 172 21.75 -29.27 2.88
N ILE A 173 20.83 -30.23 2.71
CA ILE A 173 20.56 -30.85 1.40
C ILE A 173 19.65 -29.95 0.54
N ALA A 174 18.64 -29.32 1.15
CA ALA A 174 17.68 -28.46 0.46
C ALA A 174 16.94 -27.54 1.44
N ILE A 175 16.58 -26.34 0.96
CA ILE A 175 15.66 -25.41 1.63
C ILE A 175 14.43 -25.26 0.74
N LYS A 176 13.23 -25.43 1.32
CA LYS A 176 11.96 -25.25 0.62
C LYS A 176 11.12 -24.25 1.37
N GLN A 177 10.66 -23.21 0.69
CA GLN A 177 9.84 -22.15 1.27
C GLN A 177 8.74 -21.73 0.29
N THR A 178 7.63 -21.27 0.84
CA THR A 178 6.53 -20.70 0.06
C THR A 178 6.63 -19.18 0.13
N LEU A 179 6.72 -18.55 -1.03
CA LEU A 179 6.71 -17.10 -1.16
C LEU A 179 5.32 -16.66 -1.62
N TYR A 180 4.67 -15.78 -0.84
CA TYR A 180 3.34 -15.30 -1.16
C TYR A 180 3.34 -13.85 -1.66
N ARG A 181 4.12 -12.96 -1.02
CA ARG A 181 4.34 -11.58 -1.44
C ARG A 181 5.81 -11.26 -1.31
N VAL A 182 6.47 -11.02 -2.44
CA VAL A 182 7.87 -10.59 -2.49
C VAL A 182 7.92 -9.08 -2.67
N SER A 183 8.57 -8.36 -1.77
CA SER A 183 9.06 -7.02 -2.04
C SER A 183 10.40 -7.13 -2.78
N LYS A 184 10.79 -6.10 -3.53
CA LYS A 184 12.11 -6.05 -4.19
C LYS A 184 13.29 -6.24 -3.23
N ASP A 185 13.07 -5.99 -1.93
CA ASP A 185 14.07 -6.06 -0.86
C ASP A 185 13.66 -7.08 0.21
N SER A 186 13.21 -8.27 -0.20
CA SER A 186 13.03 -9.38 0.75
C SER A 186 14.44 -9.88 1.17
N PRO A 187 14.76 -9.93 2.48
CA PRO A 187 16.09 -10.30 2.98
C PRO A 187 16.42 -11.79 2.82
#